data_AF-A0A915PFW7-F1
#
_entry.id   AF-A0A915PFW7-F1
#
_cell.length_a   1.000
_cell.length_b   1.000
_cell.length_c   1.000
_cell.angle_alpha   90.00
_cell.angle_beta   90.00
_cell.angle_gamma   90.00
#
_symmetry.space_group_name_H-M   'P 1'
#
loop_
_entity.id
_entity.type
_entity.pdbx_description
1 polymer ?
#
loop_
_entity_poly.entity_id
_entity_poly.type
_entity_poly.pdbx_seq_one_letter_code
_entity_poly.pdbx_strand_id
1 'polypeptide(L)'
;MTTKVKVAAYRLTGGSKTTYSADYEEKISVFNNFKKQTEKLISLVTNLVTDNLVTELKQKMSKDTVDSGMNKFEKVGQALYKYSTQIEDEASATMLRTAKEVFNSAGQKHRSFRTNMLEKVQQPLKEWIETNAKSVGKELKAVDKSRDELDCAVNKLRRNPDDLELQAVKENAEGTFKKDLEKTDKLLDDEIKECVRQMFS
;
A
#
# COMPACT_ATOMS: atom_id res chain seq x y z
N MET A 1 25.20 18.47 -13.21
CA MET A 1 25.48 17.12 -12.65
C MET A 1 24.80 17.01 -11.29
N THR A 2 23.87 16.07 -11.12
CA THR A 2 23.06 15.92 -9.89
C THR A 2 23.89 15.39 -8.71
N THR A 3 23.50 15.70 -7.47
CA THR A 3 24.20 15.27 -6.23
C THR A 3 24.43 13.76 -6.22
N LYS A 4 23.43 12.96 -6.62
CA LYS A 4 23.54 11.50 -6.75
C LYS A 4 24.67 11.04 -7.67
N VAL A 5 24.86 11.71 -8.81
CA VAL A 5 25.94 11.39 -9.76
C VAL A 5 27.31 11.75 -9.16
N LYS A 6 27.40 12.84 -8.41
CA LYS A 6 28.64 13.24 -7.71
C LYS A 6 29.01 12.24 -6.62
N VAL A 7 28.05 11.82 -5.79
CA VAL A 7 28.26 10.79 -4.75
C VAL A 7 28.74 9.49 -5.37
N ALA A 8 28.10 9.03 -6.46
CA ALA A 8 28.52 7.82 -7.15
C ALA A 8 29.97 7.92 -7.65
N ALA A 9 30.36 9.05 -8.24
CA ALA A 9 31.73 9.29 -8.69
C ALA A 9 32.74 9.32 -7.53
N TYR A 10 32.38 9.91 -6.39
CA TYR A 10 33.22 9.86 -5.19
C TYR A 10 33.41 8.44 -4.69
N ARG A 11 32.35 7.62 -4.64
CA ARG A 11 32.44 6.21 -4.23
C ARG A 11 33.34 5.39 -5.15
N LEU A 12 33.27 5.59 -6.47
CA LEU A 12 34.16 4.94 -7.44
C LEU A 12 35.64 5.30 -7.25
N THR A 13 35.93 6.43 -6.61
CA THR A 13 37.29 6.90 -6.31
C THR A 13 37.66 6.71 -4.83
N GLY A 14 37.00 5.78 -4.13
CA GLY A 14 37.27 5.44 -2.73
C GLY A 14 36.83 6.53 -1.74
N GLY A 15 35.84 7.34 -2.08
CA GLY A 15 35.23 8.34 -1.21
C GLY A 15 34.44 7.72 -0.06
N SER A 16 34.31 8.46 1.05
CA SER A 16 33.52 8.03 2.21
C SER A 16 32.03 8.00 1.89
N LYS A 17 31.29 7.15 2.62
CA LYS A 17 29.84 7.02 2.57
C LYS A 17 29.30 7.01 3.99
N THR A 18 28.34 7.86 4.26
CA THR A 18 27.57 7.87 5.50
C THR A 18 26.64 6.66 5.52
N THR A 19 26.64 5.90 6.61
CA THR A 19 25.77 4.74 6.82
C THR A 19 24.73 5.04 7.89
N TYR A 20 23.58 4.39 7.79
CA TYR A 20 22.60 4.42 8.85
C TYR A 20 23.02 3.49 9.99
N SER A 21 22.42 3.66 11.18
CA SER A 21 22.52 2.67 12.24
C SER A 21 21.75 1.41 11.86
N ALA A 22 22.17 0.25 12.39
CA ALA A 22 21.49 -1.02 12.15
C ALA A 22 20.00 -0.95 12.54
N ASP A 23 19.69 -0.36 13.70
CA ASP A 23 18.33 -0.17 14.20
C ASP A 23 17.46 0.63 13.22
N TYR A 24 17.99 1.72 12.63
CA TYR A 24 17.25 2.53 11.67
C TYR A 24 17.02 1.76 10.36
N GLU A 25 18.01 1.00 9.89
CA GLU A 25 17.85 0.13 8.71
C GLU A 25 16.80 -0.98 8.96
N GLU A 26 16.76 -1.54 10.17
CA GLU A 26 15.74 -2.51 10.56
C GLU A 26 14.35 -1.90 10.55
N LYS A 27 14.15 -0.71 11.16
CA LYS A 27 12.85 -0.01 11.13
C LYS A 27 12.37 0.25 9.70
N ILE A 28 13.26 0.69 8.81
CA ILE A 28 12.94 0.88 7.39
C ILE A 28 12.52 -0.44 6.75
N SER A 29 13.24 -1.52 7.02
CA SER A 29 12.96 -2.85 6.48
C SER A 29 11.57 -3.35 6.92
N VAL A 30 11.27 -3.24 8.23
CA VAL A 30 9.97 -3.61 8.81
C VAL A 30 8.85 -2.82 8.16
N PHE A 31 8.97 -1.49 8.09
CA PHE A 31 7.97 -0.62 7.47
C PHE A 31 7.72 -0.97 6.00
N ASN A 32 8.79 -1.14 5.21
CA ASN A 32 8.66 -1.49 3.79
C ASN A 32 8.06 -2.87 3.57
N ASN A 33 8.42 -3.85 4.41
CA ASN A 33 7.82 -5.17 4.35
C ASN A 33 6.34 -5.11 4.70
N PHE A 34 5.96 -4.41 5.78
CA PHE A 34 4.56 -4.22 6.16
C PHE A 34 3.76 -3.58 5.03
N LYS A 35 4.27 -2.48 4.45
CA LYS A 35 3.65 -1.83 3.29
C LYS A 35 3.41 -2.81 2.13
N LYS A 36 4.41 -3.61 1.78
CA LYS A 36 4.31 -4.60 0.70
C LYS A 36 3.28 -5.69 1.00
N GLN A 37 3.18 -6.15 2.24
CA GLN A 37 2.16 -7.13 2.63
C GLN A 37 0.76 -6.52 2.59
N THR A 38 0.61 -5.26 3.00
CA THR A 38 -0.65 -4.51 2.89
C THR A 38 -1.12 -4.39 1.43
N GLU A 39 -0.24 -4.02 0.51
CA GLU A 39 -0.54 -3.94 -0.93
C GLU A 39 -1.01 -5.30 -1.48
N LYS A 40 -0.36 -6.40 -1.08
CA LYS A 40 -0.77 -7.76 -1.45
C LYS A 40 -2.13 -8.13 -0.87
N LEU A 41 -2.38 -7.82 0.40
CA LEU A 41 -3.65 -8.11 1.06
C LEU A 41 -4.81 -7.37 0.38
N ILE A 42 -4.63 -6.09 0.04
CA ILE A 42 -5.60 -5.32 -0.75
C ILE A 42 -5.92 -6.05 -2.05
N SER A 43 -4.91 -6.49 -2.79
CA SER A 43 -5.12 -7.22 -4.05
C SER A 43 -5.88 -8.54 -3.84
N LEU A 44 -5.51 -9.32 -2.82
CA LEU A 44 -6.15 -10.61 -2.53
C LEU A 44 -7.63 -10.43 -2.13
N VAL A 45 -7.93 -9.46 -1.26
CA VAL A 45 -9.31 -9.14 -0.86
C VAL A 45 -10.13 -8.71 -2.08
N THR A 46 -9.56 -7.87 -2.94
CA THR A 46 -10.23 -7.44 -4.18
C THR A 46 -10.60 -8.64 -5.04
N ASN A 47 -9.63 -9.53 -5.29
CA ASN A 47 -9.85 -10.68 -6.16
C ASN A 47 -10.85 -11.68 -5.56
N LEU A 48 -10.83 -11.85 -4.24
CA LEU A 48 -11.74 -12.76 -3.54
C LEU A 48 -13.22 -12.34 -3.70
N VAL A 49 -13.51 -11.04 -3.59
CA VAL A 49 -14.89 -10.54 -3.54
C VAL A 49 -15.43 -10.06 -4.88
N THR A 50 -14.61 -10.12 -5.93
CA THR A 50 -14.97 -9.64 -7.26
C THR A 50 -15.23 -10.82 -8.18
N ASP A 51 -16.51 -11.11 -8.45
CA ASP A 51 -16.95 -12.31 -9.17
C ASP A 51 -16.49 -12.40 -10.64
N ASN A 52 -15.96 -11.32 -11.24
CA ASN A 52 -15.46 -11.37 -12.62
C ASN A 52 -14.49 -10.22 -12.95
N LEU A 53 -13.59 -10.45 -13.91
CA LEU A 53 -12.58 -9.49 -14.39
C LEU A 53 -13.18 -8.12 -14.80
N VAL A 54 -14.41 -8.13 -15.35
CA VAL A 54 -15.16 -6.93 -15.75
C VAL A 54 -15.54 -6.07 -14.53
N THR A 55 -15.88 -6.70 -13.42
CA THR A 55 -16.21 -6.00 -12.17
C THR A 55 -14.94 -5.46 -11.49
N GLU A 56 -13.82 -6.17 -11.65
CA GLU A 56 -12.49 -5.75 -11.18
C GLU A 56 -11.98 -4.52 -11.97
N LEU A 57 -12.15 -4.53 -13.30
CA LEU A 57 -11.84 -3.41 -14.18
C LEU A 57 -12.73 -2.19 -13.91
N LYS A 58 -14.04 -2.39 -13.68
CA LYS A 58 -14.95 -1.29 -13.32
C LYS A 58 -14.62 -0.67 -11.95
N GLN A 59 -14.19 -1.47 -10.96
CA GLN A 59 -13.70 -0.93 -9.68
C GLN A 59 -12.37 -0.19 -9.80
N LYS A 60 -11.50 -0.59 -10.73
CA LYS A 60 -10.26 0.15 -11.05
C LYS A 60 -10.52 1.47 -11.79
N MET A 61 -11.64 1.60 -12.51
CA MET A 61 -11.94 2.74 -13.39
C MET A 61 -12.97 3.74 -12.86
N SER A 62 -13.92 3.35 -12.00
CA SER A 62 -14.98 4.23 -11.51
C SER A 62 -14.95 4.37 -9.99
N LYS A 63 -14.89 5.62 -9.51
CA LYS A 63 -15.02 5.96 -8.09
C LYS A 63 -16.45 5.87 -7.54
N ASP A 64 -17.49 5.79 -8.38
CA ASP A 64 -18.84 6.12 -7.88
C ASP A 64 -20.03 5.25 -8.30
N THR A 65 -19.89 4.07 -8.92
CA THR A 65 -21.06 3.17 -9.01
C THR A 65 -20.68 1.76 -9.45
N VAL A 66 -20.82 0.79 -8.53
CA VAL A 66 -20.89 -0.62 -8.90
C VAL A 66 -22.31 -0.87 -9.41
N ASP A 67 -22.52 -0.69 -10.71
CA ASP A 67 -23.73 -1.13 -11.38
C ASP A 67 -23.85 -2.67 -11.19
N SER A 68 -24.75 -3.06 -10.30
CA SER A 68 -24.73 -4.38 -9.65
C SER A 68 -25.63 -5.37 -10.38
N GLY A 69 -25.28 -5.65 -11.63
CA GLY A 69 -25.83 -6.80 -12.34
C GLY A 69 -25.76 -8.07 -11.48
N MET A 70 -26.68 -9.01 -11.73
CA MET A 70 -26.86 -10.20 -10.89
C MET A 70 -25.53 -10.93 -10.63
N ASN A 71 -25.26 -11.25 -9.36
CA ASN A 71 -24.10 -12.07 -9.01
C ASN A 71 -24.32 -13.54 -9.44
N LYS A 72 -23.30 -14.39 -9.27
CA LYS A 72 -23.37 -15.79 -9.72
C LYS A 72 -24.53 -16.57 -9.10
N PHE A 73 -24.87 -16.31 -7.83
CA PHE A 73 -25.98 -16.98 -7.15
C PHE A 73 -27.33 -16.50 -7.70
N GLU A 74 -27.49 -15.19 -7.85
CA GLU A 74 -28.69 -14.58 -8.44
C GLU A 74 -28.93 -15.05 -9.87
N LYS A 75 -27.86 -15.20 -10.67
CA LYS A 75 -27.93 -15.77 -12.03
C LYS A 75 -28.44 -17.21 -12.02
N VAL A 76 -27.94 -18.05 -11.12
CA VAL A 76 -28.40 -19.44 -10.98
C VAL A 76 -29.86 -19.47 -10.53
N GLY A 77 -30.23 -18.69 -9.51
CA GLY A 77 -31.62 -18.58 -9.06
C GLY A 77 -32.55 -18.19 -10.20
N GLN A 78 -32.13 -17.23 -11.03
CA GLN A 78 -32.95 -16.78 -12.14
C GLN A 78 -33.06 -17.80 -13.29
N ALA A 79 -32.02 -18.59 -13.52
CA ALA A 79 -32.08 -19.72 -14.45
C ALA A 79 -33.06 -20.80 -13.95
N LEU A 80 -33.00 -21.16 -12.66
CA LEU A 80 -33.92 -22.14 -12.06
C LEU A 80 -35.38 -21.67 -12.17
N TYR A 81 -35.64 -20.39 -11.92
CA TYR A 81 -36.96 -19.80 -12.10
C TYR A 81 -37.45 -19.92 -13.55
N LYS A 82 -36.60 -19.59 -14.53
CA LYS A 82 -36.94 -19.72 -15.94
C LYS A 82 -37.31 -21.16 -16.31
N TYR A 83 -36.54 -22.14 -15.85
CA TYR A 83 -36.87 -23.55 -16.10
C TYR A 83 -38.17 -23.96 -15.42
N SER A 84 -38.46 -23.47 -14.21
CA SER A 84 -39.71 -23.77 -13.50
C SER A 84 -40.98 -23.36 -14.25
N THR A 85 -40.89 -22.37 -15.15
CA THR A 85 -42.03 -21.93 -15.97
C THR A 85 -42.22 -22.76 -17.25
N GLN A 86 -41.30 -23.67 -17.53
CA GLN A 86 -41.27 -24.46 -18.78
C GLN A 86 -41.55 -25.94 -18.56
N ILE A 87 -41.60 -26.40 -17.31
CA ILE A 87 -41.90 -27.79 -16.96
C ILE A 87 -43.37 -27.93 -16.55
N GLU A 88 -44.01 -29.00 -17.03
CA GLU A 88 -45.44 -29.28 -16.79
C GLU A 88 -45.69 -29.88 -15.40
N ASP A 89 -44.71 -30.60 -14.84
CA ASP A 89 -44.83 -31.18 -13.49
C ASP A 89 -44.78 -30.09 -12.42
N GLU A 90 -45.93 -29.82 -11.81
CA GLU A 90 -46.09 -28.73 -10.83
C GLU A 90 -45.27 -28.96 -9.55
N ALA A 91 -45.02 -30.22 -9.17
CA ALA A 91 -44.17 -30.55 -8.03
C ALA A 91 -42.71 -30.12 -8.29
N SER A 92 -42.15 -30.49 -9.44
CA SER A 92 -40.82 -30.07 -9.89
C SER A 92 -40.75 -28.57 -10.13
N ALA A 93 -41.78 -27.96 -10.73
CA ALA A 93 -41.86 -26.50 -10.92
C ALA A 93 -41.78 -25.77 -9.58
N THR A 94 -42.55 -26.22 -8.59
CA THR A 94 -42.54 -25.66 -7.23
C THR A 94 -41.17 -25.78 -6.57
N MET A 95 -40.52 -26.95 -6.67
CA MET A 95 -39.17 -27.15 -6.13
C MET A 95 -38.15 -26.17 -6.74
N LEU A 96 -38.18 -25.94 -8.06
CA LEU A 96 -37.28 -24.99 -8.72
C LEU A 96 -37.55 -23.54 -8.29
N ARG A 97 -38.82 -23.16 -8.07
CA ARG A 97 -39.18 -21.84 -7.52
C ARG A 97 -38.67 -21.67 -6.10
N THR A 98 -38.76 -22.69 -5.25
CA THR A 98 -38.17 -22.64 -3.90
C THR A 98 -36.64 -22.53 -3.96
N ALA A 99 -35.99 -23.27 -4.86
CA ALA A 99 -34.54 -23.19 -5.04
C ALA A 99 -34.07 -21.79 -5.46
N LYS A 100 -34.83 -21.08 -6.30
CA LYS A 100 -34.58 -19.66 -6.63
C LYS A 100 -34.43 -18.80 -5.38
N GLU A 101 -35.35 -18.94 -4.42
CA GLU A 101 -35.32 -18.13 -3.19
C GLU A 101 -34.09 -18.41 -2.33
N VAL A 102 -33.64 -19.66 -2.27
CA VAL A 102 -32.38 -20.04 -1.60
C VAL A 102 -31.19 -19.35 -2.27
N PHE A 103 -31.13 -19.36 -3.61
CA PHE A 103 -30.07 -18.70 -4.37
C PHE A 103 -30.13 -17.17 -4.27
N ASN A 104 -31.32 -16.57 -4.22
CA ASN A 104 -31.48 -15.13 -3.96
C ASN A 104 -30.93 -14.75 -2.58
N SER A 105 -31.26 -15.53 -1.54
CA SER A 105 -30.73 -15.31 -0.19
C SER A 105 -29.21 -15.44 -0.14
N ALA A 106 -28.64 -16.45 -0.81
CA ALA A 106 -27.19 -16.60 -0.96
C ALA A 106 -26.56 -15.40 -1.70
N GLY A 107 -27.22 -14.90 -2.75
CA GLY A 107 -26.82 -13.71 -3.50
C GLY A 107 -26.79 -12.45 -2.64
N GLN A 108 -27.82 -12.22 -1.81
CA GLN A 108 -27.85 -11.10 -0.87
C GLN A 108 -26.72 -11.19 0.15
N LYS A 109 -26.50 -12.36 0.76
CA LYS A 109 -25.39 -12.59 1.69
C LYS A 109 -24.04 -12.35 1.03
N HIS A 110 -23.86 -12.78 -0.21
CA HIS A 110 -22.65 -12.53 -0.99
C HIS A 110 -22.41 -11.03 -1.24
N ARG A 111 -23.47 -10.27 -1.58
CA ARG A 111 -23.39 -8.81 -1.72
C ARG A 111 -22.96 -8.15 -0.40
N SER A 112 -23.59 -8.51 0.71
CA SER A 112 -23.22 -7.98 2.04
C SER A 112 -21.78 -8.32 2.42
N PHE A 113 -21.34 -9.55 2.18
CA PHE A 113 -19.95 -9.97 2.42
C PHE A 113 -18.98 -9.13 1.58
N ARG A 114 -19.24 -8.99 0.28
CA ARG A 114 -18.43 -8.15 -0.60
C ARG A 114 -18.34 -6.71 -0.11
N THR A 115 -19.47 -6.08 0.20
CA THR A 115 -19.51 -4.70 0.71
C THR A 115 -18.69 -4.57 1.98
N ASN A 116 -18.89 -5.46 2.96
CA ASN A 116 -18.13 -5.45 4.21
C ASN A 116 -16.62 -5.59 3.99
N MET A 117 -16.19 -6.50 3.12
CA MET A 117 -14.76 -6.68 2.83
C MET A 117 -14.15 -5.44 2.15
N LEU A 118 -14.89 -4.79 1.25
CA LEU A 118 -14.41 -3.58 0.58
C LEU A 118 -14.35 -2.39 1.54
N GLU A 119 -15.40 -2.15 2.31
CA GLU A 119 -15.51 -0.99 3.19
C GLU A 119 -14.68 -1.12 4.47
N LYS A 120 -14.64 -2.31 5.08
CA LYS A 120 -14.02 -2.50 6.41
C LYS A 120 -12.59 -3.04 6.35
N VAL A 121 -12.18 -3.61 5.22
CA VAL A 121 -10.84 -4.19 5.08
C VAL A 121 -10.07 -3.48 3.97
N GLN A 122 -10.59 -3.45 2.74
CA GLN A 122 -9.85 -2.90 1.61
C GLN A 122 -9.65 -1.39 1.72
N GLN A 123 -10.71 -0.64 2.03
CA GLN A 123 -10.70 0.83 2.02
C GLN A 123 -9.74 1.42 3.06
N PRO A 124 -9.74 1.00 4.35
CA PRO A 124 -8.80 1.53 5.33
C PRO A 124 -7.34 1.26 4.98
N LEU A 125 -7.04 0.06 4.44
CA LEU A 125 -5.69 -0.29 4.01
C LEU A 125 -5.24 0.55 2.81
N LYS A 126 -6.13 0.87 1.86
CA LYS A 126 -5.84 1.77 0.74
C LYS A 126 -5.58 3.19 1.23
N GLU A 127 -6.41 3.70 2.13
CA GLU A 127 -6.23 5.02 2.73
C GLU A 127 -4.87 5.11 3.41
N TRP A 128 -4.51 4.14 4.25
CA TRP A 128 -3.20 4.07 4.89
C TRP A 128 -2.03 4.10 3.89
N ILE A 129 -2.12 3.38 2.77
CA ILE A 129 -1.11 3.41 1.70
C ILE A 129 -0.99 4.82 1.08
N GLU A 130 -2.12 5.45 0.78
CA GLU A 130 -2.18 6.73 0.07
C GLU A 130 -1.82 7.93 0.94
N THR A 131 -2.01 7.84 2.27
CA THR A 131 -1.71 8.89 3.25
C THR A 131 -0.39 8.61 3.98
N ASN A 132 -0.43 7.73 4.98
CA ASN A 132 0.62 7.49 5.96
C ASN A 132 1.86 6.93 5.27
N ALA A 133 1.71 5.81 4.54
CA ALA A 133 2.85 5.15 3.93
C ALA A 133 3.53 6.01 2.85
N LYS A 134 2.74 6.82 2.14
CA LYS A 134 3.24 7.80 1.17
C LYS A 134 3.99 8.95 1.85
N SER A 135 3.52 9.42 3.00
CA SER A 135 4.17 10.46 3.80
C SER A 135 5.54 9.99 4.30
N VAL A 136 5.59 8.83 4.97
CA VAL A 136 6.84 8.20 5.41
C VAL A 136 7.80 8.00 4.24
N GLY A 137 7.29 7.54 3.10
CA GLY A 137 8.11 7.37 1.89
C GLY A 137 8.69 8.67 1.32
N LYS A 138 8.09 9.84 1.57
CA LYS A 138 8.68 11.15 1.21
C LYS A 138 9.81 11.53 2.15
N GLU A 139 9.62 11.33 3.45
CA GLU A 139 10.63 11.64 4.47
C GLU A 139 11.86 10.75 4.33
N LEU A 140 11.69 9.44 4.08
CA LEU A 140 12.80 8.53 3.76
C LEU A 140 13.63 9.01 2.56
N LYS A 141 12.96 9.50 1.50
CA LYS A 141 13.65 10.08 0.33
C LYS A 141 14.36 11.40 0.66
N ALA A 142 13.83 12.18 1.60
CA ALA A 142 14.47 13.41 2.06
C ALA A 142 15.75 13.10 2.85
N VAL A 143 15.72 12.13 3.76
CA VAL A 143 16.89 11.64 4.50
C VAL A 143 17.96 11.11 3.54
N ASP A 144 17.58 10.30 2.55
CA ASP A 144 18.52 9.82 1.53
C ASP A 144 19.18 10.97 0.75
N LYS A 145 18.42 12.05 0.49
CA LYS A 145 18.93 13.23 -0.21
C LYS A 145 19.90 14.02 0.68
N SER A 146 19.56 14.29 1.94
CA SER A 146 20.46 15.01 2.85
C SER A 146 21.72 14.19 3.18
N ARG A 147 21.62 12.85 3.21
CA ARG A 147 22.78 11.95 3.26
C ARG A 147 23.67 12.10 2.03
N ASP A 148 23.11 12.12 0.83
CA ASP A 148 23.88 12.30 -0.40
C ASP A 148 24.57 13.68 -0.45
N GLU A 149 23.94 14.71 0.11
CA GLU A 149 24.53 16.06 0.26
C GLU A 149 25.68 16.06 1.27
N LEU A 150 25.52 15.39 2.41
CA LEU A 150 26.58 15.18 3.40
C LEU A 150 27.77 14.41 2.81
N ASP A 151 27.53 13.29 2.13
CA ASP A 151 28.55 12.51 1.44
C ASP A 151 29.34 13.38 0.44
N CYS A 152 28.65 14.26 -0.31
CA CYS A 152 29.30 15.20 -1.20
C CYS A 152 30.18 16.22 -0.45
N ALA A 153 29.69 16.79 0.64
CA ALA A 153 30.42 17.79 1.42
C ALA A 153 31.68 17.18 2.05
N VAL A 154 31.57 16.01 2.68
CA VAL A 154 32.70 15.28 3.27
C VAL A 154 33.75 14.95 2.22
N ASN A 155 33.36 14.44 1.06
CA ASN A 155 34.31 14.06 0.02
C ASN A 155 34.97 15.26 -0.68
N LYS A 156 34.31 16.41 -0.74
CA LYS A 156 34.93 17.66 -1.19
C LYS A 156 35.96 18.15 -0.18
N LEU A 157 35.59 18.24 1.09
CA LEU A 157 36.48 18.67 2.17
C LEU A 157 37.71 17.77 2.28
N ARG A 158 37.56 16.45 2.09
CA ARG A 158 38.69 15.50 2.04
C ARG A 158 39.78 15.91 1.04
N ARG A 159 39.40 16.53 -0.08
CA ARG A 159 40.34 16.97 -1.13
C ARG A 159 41.01 18.31 -0.80
N ASN A 160 40.42 19.11 0.09
CA ASN A 160 40.94 20.42 0.47
C ASN A 160 40.59 20.71 1.95
N PRO A 161 41.33 20.11 2.91
CA PRO A 161 40.92 20.07 4.32
C PRO A 161 40.90 21.42 5.03
N ASP A 162 41.76 22.35 4.60
CA ASP A 162 41.95 23.66 5.24
C ASP A 162 40.96 24.73 4.73
N ASP A 163 40.05 24.35 3.83
CA ASP A 163 39.05 25.23 3.25
C ASP A 163 37.90 25.50 4.24
N LEU A 164 37.91 26.69 4.85
CA LEU A 164 36.92 27.12 5.84
C LEU A 164 35.49 27.15 5.29
N GLU A 165 35.30 27.46 4.01
CA GLU A 165 33.97 27.44 3.39
C GLU A 165 33.46 26.00 3.26
N LEU A 166 34.31 25.06 2.84
CA LEU A 166 33.95 23.65 2.78
C LEU A 166 33.68 23.04 4.16
N GLN A 167 34.39 23.49 5.20
CA GLN A 167 34.10 23.08 6.59
C GLN A 167 32.69 23.53 7.01
N ALA A 168 32.34 24.80 6.79
CA ALA A 168 31.00 25.33 7.09
C ALA A 168 29.89 24.63 6.28
N VAL A 169 30.14 24.28 5.01
CA VAL A 169 29.19 23.51 4.18
C VAL A 169 28.98 22.11 4.74
N LYS A 170 30.04 21.44 5.21
CA LYS A 170 29.96 20.11 5.82
C LYS A 170 29.18 20.14 7.14
N GLU A 171 29.43 21.12 8.01
CA GLU A 171 28.68 21.28 9.27
C GLU A 171 27.18 21.51 9.03
N ASN A 172 26.82 22.37 8.06
CA ASN A 172 25.41 22.60 7.71
C ASN A 172 24.74 21.34 7.14
N ALA A 173 25.45 20.57 6.33
CA ALA A 173 24.94 19.30 5.78
C ALA A 173 24.76 18.25 6.88
N GLU A 174 25.69 18.16 7.85
CA GLU A 174 25.56 17.30 9.03
C GLU A 174 24.35 17.66 9.89
N GLY A 175 24.16 18.96 10.16
CA GLY A 175 23.01 19.45 10.92
C GLY A 175 21.67 19.12 10.26
N THR A 176 21.60 19.29 8.93
CA THR A 176 20.40 18.97 8.14
C THR A 176 20.14 17.47 8.13
N PHE A 177 21.16 16.65 7.84
CA PHE A 177 21.04 15.20 7.84
C PHE A 177 20.59 14.67 9.19
N LYS A 178 21.19 15.13 10.30
CA LYS A 178 20.82 14.71 11.64
C LYS A 178 19.36 15.05 11.96
N LYS A 179 18.93 16.28 11.65
CA LYS A 179 17.55 16.72 11.87
C LYS A 179 16.54 15.89 11.07
N ASP A 180 16.82 15.64 9.79
CA ASP A 180 15.94 14.83 8.94
C ASP A 180 15.88 13.38 9.42
N LEU A 181 17.02 12.83 9.85
CA LEU A 181 17.13 11.47 10.38
C LEU A 181 16.31 11.31 11.67
N GLU A 182 16.49 12.20 12.65
CA GLU A 182 15.75 12.17 13.93
C GLU A 182 14.24 12.30 13.72
N LYS A 183 13.82 13.22 12.84
CA LYS A 183 12.42 13.40 12.47
C LYS A 183 11.83 12.13 11.86
N THR A 184 12.55 11.51 10.92
CA THR A 184 12.07 10.34 10.19
C THR A 184 12.10 9.08 11.04
N ASP A 185 13.09 8.93 11.91
CA ASP A 185 13.18 7.81 12.87
C ASP A 185 11.99 7.81 13.83
N LYS A 186 11.66 8.98 14.39
CA LYS A 186 10.47 9.12 15.23
C LYS A 186 9.18 8.80 14.46
N LEU A 187 9.07 9.29 13.22
CA LEU A 187 7.90 9.01 12.39
C LEU A 187 7.74 7.51 12.10
N LEU A 188 8.84 6.79 11.85
CA LEU A 188 8.82 5.33 11.68
C LEU A 188 8.35 4.61 12.94
N ASP A 189 8.85 5.01 14.12
CA ASP A 189 8.43 4.41 15.39
C ASP A 189 6.95 4.65 15.67
N ASP A 190 6.47 5.86 15.45
CA ASP A 190 5.06 6.22 15.65
C ASP A 190 4.16 5.43 14.70
N GLU A 191 4.57 5.28 13.43
CA GLU A 191 3.80 4.54 12.43
C GLU A 191 3.78 3.03 12.71
N ILE A 192 4.92 2.43 13.11
CA ILE A 192 4.99 1.01 13.47
C ILE A 192 4.09 0.73 14.69
N LYS A 193 4.14 1.59 15.72
CA LYS A 193 3.29 1.44 16.91
C LYS A 193 1.81 1.58 16.58
N GLU A 194 1.45 2.52 15.72
CA GLU A 194 0.05 2.72 15.32
C GLU A 194 -0.47 1.55 14.49
N CYS A 195 0.33 1.02 13.56
CA CYS A 195 -0.02 -0.18 12.80
C CYS A 195 -0.27 -1.37 13.74
N VAL A 196 0.56 -1.57 14.77
CA VAL A 196 0.35 -2.62 15.78
C VAL A 196 -0.95 -2.38 16.54
N ARG A 197 -1.20 -1.15 17.02
CA ARG A 197 -2.42 -0.82 17.77
C ARG A 197 -3.68 -1.18 16.99
N GLN A 198 -3.78 -0.76 15.73
CA GLN A 198 -4.96 -0.96 14.90
C GLN A 198 -5.24 -2.44 14.57
N MET A 199 -4.23 -3.31 14.59
CA MET A 199 -4.43 -4.75 14.36
C MET A 199 -4.95 -5.50 15.59
N PHE A 200 -4.74 -4.97 16.79
CA PHE A 200 -5.10 -5.63 18.07
C PHE A 200 -6.25 -4.95 18.82
N SER A 201 -6.87 -3.93 18.22
CA SER A 201 -8.05 -3.21 18.73
C SER A 201 -9.29 -3.54 17.90
#